data_AF-A0A495JJV6-F1
#
_entry.id   AF-A0A495JJV6-F1
#
_cell.length_a   1.000
_cell.length_b   1.000
_cell.length_c   1.000
_cell.angle_alpha   90.00
_cell.angle_beta   90.00
_cell.angle_gamma   90.00
#
_symmetry.space_group_name_H-M   'P 1'
#
loop_
_entity.id
_entity.type
_entity.pdbx_description
1 polymer ?
#
loop_
_entity_poly.entity_id
_entity_poly.type
_entity_poly.pdbx_seq_one_letter_code
_entity_poly.pdbx_strand_id
1 'polypeptide(L)' 'MQLLDAGSGALLATLPLVDAFWVTNDRLMYTITGPNRRAAVEIDLNGNEVRQLPLPVELDRRLLFVGPR' A
#
# COMPACT_ATOMS: atom_id res chain seq x y z
N MET A 1 -1.43 7.99 -5.80
CA MET A 1 -2.28 6.96 -6.45
C MET A 1 -3.74 7.17 -6.03
N GLN A 2 -4.71 6.74 -6.83
CA GLN A 2 -6.14 6.78 -6.48
C GLN A 2 -6.66 5.36 -6.30
N LEU A 3 -7.43 5.12 -5.25
CA LEU A 3 -8.20 3.89 -5.05
C LEU A 3 -9.61 4.12 -5.56
N LEU A 4 -10.01 3.36 -6.57
CA LEU A 4 -11.33 3.44 -7.19
C LEU A 4 -12.11 2.17 -6.89
N ASP A 5 -13.42 2.30 -6.69
CA ASP A 5 -14.33 1.17 -6.75
C ASP A 5 -14.43 0.67 -8.20
N ALA A 6 -14.18 -0.61 -8.43
CA ALA A 6 -14.10 -1.16 -9.79
C ALA A 6 -15.46 -1.27 -10.49
N GLY A 7 -16.56 -1.37 -9.73
CA GLY A 7 -17.91 -1.49 -10.28
C GLY A 7 -18.51 -0.14 -10.70
N SER A 8 -18.26 0.91 -9.91
CA SER A 8 -18.84 2.24 -10.09
C SER A 8 -17.85 3.30 -10.58
N GLY A 9 -16.55 3.04 -10.49
CA GLY A 9 -15.50 4.03 -10.76
C GLY A 9 -15.38 5.13 -9.68
N ALA A 10 -16.10 5.00 -8.56
CA ALA A 10 -16.09 6.01 -7.50
C ALA A 10 -14.71 6.09 -6.82
N LEU A 11 -14.26 7.31 -6.52
CA LEU A 11 -13.04 7.53 -5.74
C LEU A 11 -13.29 7.17 -4.27
N LEU A 12 -12.58 6.17 -3.78
CA LEU A 12 -12.63 5.73 -2.39
C LEU A 12 -11.59 6.46 -1.54
N ALA A 13 -10.34 6.53 -2.02
CA ALA A 13 -9.23 7.15 -1.29
C ALA A 13 -8.14 7.70 -2.21
N THR A 14 -7.38 8.68 -1.73
CA THR A 14 -6.14 9.15 -2.37
C THR A 14 -4.96 8.68 -1.53
N LEU A 15 -4.04 7.94 -2.14
CA LEU A 15 -2.88 7.34 -1.48
C LEU A 15 -1.60 8.13 -1.79
N PRO A 16 -0.70 8.29 -0.80
CA PRO A 16 0.44 9.19 -0.90
C PRO A 16 1.55 8.75 -1.88
N LEU A 17 1.60 7.48 -2.34
CA LEU A 17 2.73 6.96 -3.15
C LEU A 17 2.32 5.95 -4.26
N VAL A 18 3.35 5.49 -4.99
CA VAL A 18 3.34 5.14 -6.43
C VAL A 18 2.94 3.68 -6.73
N ASP A 19 3.17 2.75 -5.81
CA ASP A 19 2.86 1.33 -5.99
C ASP A 19 2.05 0.77 -4.81
N ALA A 20 0.94 0.09 -5.13
CA ALA A 20 0.11 -0.62 -4.18
C ALA A 20 -0.26 -1.98 -4.77
N PHE A 21 -0.37 -2.99 -3.91
CA PHE A 21 -0.67 -4.36 -4.28
C PHE A 21 -1.71 -4.95 -3.32
N TRP A 22 -2.59 -5.78 -3.87
CA TRP A 22 -3.57 -6.52 -3.08
C TRP A 22 -2.86 -7.58 -2.24
N VAL A 23 -3.15 -7.60 -0.95
CA VAL A 23 -2.69 -8.63 -0.01
C VAL A 23 -3.80 -9.65 0.22
N THR A 24 -5.04 -9.17 0.27
CA THR A 24 -6.28 -9.96 0.35
C THR A 24 -7.35 -9.24 -0.47
N ASN A 25 -8.57 -9.78 -0.50
CA ASN A 25 -9.70 -9.16 -1.23
C ASN A 25 -10.13 -7.81 -0.66
N ASP A 26 -9.82 -7.52 0.61
CA ASP A 26 -10.23 -6.32 1.35
C ASP A 26 -9.06 -5.47 1.84
N ARG A 27 -7.81 -5.85 1.53
CA ARG A 27 -6.59 -5.16 1.98
C ARG A 27 -5.64 -4.89 0.83
N LEU A 28 -5.19 -3.64 0.78
CA LEU A 28 -4.08 -3.19 -0.06
C LEU A 28 -2.86 -2.95 0.82
N MET A 29 -1.68 -3.13 0.25
CA MET A 29 -0.45 -2.68 0.86
C MET A 29 0.31 -1.81 -0.12
N TYR A 30 0.82 -0.68 0.38
CA TYR A 30 1.64 0.26 -0.37
C TYR A 30 2.90 0.59 0.41
N THR A 31 3.88 1.17 -0.27
CA THR A 31 5.16 1.52 0.36
C THR A 31 5.30 3.01 0.57
N ILE A 32 5.86 3.38 1.72
CA ILE A 32 6.31 4.74 2.01
C ILE A 32 7.83 4.73 2.07
N THR A 33 8.46 5.57 1.27
CA THR A 33 9.91 5.81 1.26
C THR A 33 10.18 7.31 1.33
N GLY A 34 10.68 7.77 2.47
CA GLY A 34 11.11 9.15 2.68
C GLY A 34 12.29 9.24 3.66
N PRO A 35 12.87 10.44 3.86
CA PRO A 35 14.11 10.61 4.63
C PRO A 35 14.08 10.02 6.04
N ASN A 36 12.90 10.02 6.68
CA ASN A 36 12.71 9.56 8.06
C ASN A 36 11.60 8.50 8.20
N ARG A 37 11.00 8.05 7.09
CA ARG A 37 9.86 7.13 7.13
C ARG A 37 10.03 6.08 6.04
N ARG A 38 10.17 4.82 6.47
CA ARG A 38 10.24 3.67 5.57
C ARG A 38 9.40 2.52 6.08
N ALA A 39 8.33 2.21 5.37
CA ALA A 39 7.43 1.15 5.77
C ALA A 39 6.58 0.64 4.61
N ALA A 40 6.12 -0.60 4.75
CA ALA A 40 4.97 -1.11 4.03
C ALA A 40 3.74 -0.87 4.90
N VAL A 41 2.72 -0.24 4.33
CA VAL A 41 1.50 0.15 5.03
C VAL A 41 0.34 -0.63 4.43
N GLU A 42 -0.36 -1.38 5.27
CA GLU A 42 -1.58 -2.09 4.92
C GLU A 42 -2.79 -1.21 5.24
N ILE A 43 -3.70 -1.10 4.27
CA ILE A 43 -4.93 -0.31 4.36
C ILE A 43 -6.16 -1.15 4.04
N ASP A 44 -7.31 -0.71 4.55
CA ASP A 44 -8.62 -1.18 4.12
C ASP A 44 -9.09 -0.51 2.82
N LEU A 45 -10.25 -0.93 2.31
CA LEU A 45 -10.87 -0.36 1.10
C LEU A 45 -11.30 1.10 1.23
N ASN A 46 -11.41 1.62 2.45
CA ASN A 46 -11.73 3.03 2.71
C ASN A 46 -10.45 3.89 2.85
N GLY A 47 -9.26 3.28 2.73
CA GLY A 47 -7.98 3.95 2.90
C GLY A 47 -7.52 4.09 4.35
N ASN A 48 -8.18 3.43 5.32
CA ASN A 48 -7.75 3.45 6.71
C ASN A 48 -6.52 2.56 6.90
N GLU A 49 -5.49 3.08 7.58
CA GLU A 49 -4.31 2.28 7.96
C GLU A 49 -4.70 1.19 8.97
N VAL A 50 -4.40 -0.06 8.61
CA VAL A 50 -4.62 -1.24 9.45
C VAL A 50 -3.35 -1.61 10.20
N ARG A 51 -2.20 -1.56 9.49
CA ARG A 51 -0.91 -2.01 10.01
C ARG A 51 0.25 -1.35 9.26
N GLN A 52 1.33 -1.08 9.99
CA GLN A 52 2.59 -0.63 9.43
C GLN A 52 3.70 -1.67 9.71
N LEU A 53 4.45 -2.04 8.68
CA LEU A 53 5.59 -2.95 8.76
C LEU A 53 6.87 -2.19 8.40
N PRO A 54 7.91 -2.18 9.26
CA PRO A 54 9.16 -1.52 8.92
C PRO A 54 9.81 -2.21 7.71
N LEU A 55 10.29 -1.42 6.76
CA LEU A 55 11.03 -1.94 5.61
C LEU A 55 12.55 -1.79 5.85
N PRO A 56 13.35 -2.84 5.60
CA PRO A 56 14.80 -2.78 5.61
C PRO A 56 15.40 -1.69 4.70
N VAL A 57 16.61 -1.23 5.04
CA VAL A 57 17.31 -0.16 4.29
C VAL A 57 17.70 -0.62 2.88
N GLU A 58 17.85 -1.93 2.67
CA GLU A 58 18.30 -2.56 1.44
C GLU A 58 17.21 -2.66 0.35
N LEU A 59 15.93 -2.46 0.71
CA LEU A 59 14.78 -2.65 -0.18
C LEU A 59 14.36 -1.42 -1.00
N ASP A 60 15.08 -0.32 -0.89
CA ASP A 60 14.70 1.01 -1.42
C ASP A 60 14.56 1.11 -2.95
N ARG A 61 14.90 0.05 -3.70
CA ARG A 61 14.96 0.07 -5.17
C ARG A 61 14.51 -1.22 -5.86
N ARG A 62 13.86 -2.14 -5.14
CA ARG A 62 13.41 -3.42 -5.72
C ARG A 62 11.89 -3.53 -5.63
N LEU A 63 11.28 -3.98 -6.72
CA LEU A 63 9.88 -4.40 -6.77
C LEU A 63 9.58 -5.29 -5.56
N LEU A 64 8.64 -4.86 -4.72
CA LEU A 64 8.19 -5.63 -3.57
C LEU A 64 7.22 -6.70 -4.06
N PHE A 65 7.67 -7.96 -3.98
CA PHE A 65 6.80 -9.12 -4.19
C PHE A 65 6.29 -9.58 -2.84
N VAL A 66 5.00 -9.38 -2.58
CA VAL A 66 4.33 -9.94 -1.41
C VAL A 66 3.73 -11.28 -1.81
N GLY A 67 4.30 -12.36 -1.28
CA GLY A 67 3.75 -13.70 -1.45
C GLY A 67 2.62 -13.98 -0.46
N PRO A 68 1.71 -14.91 -0.79
CA PRO A 68 0.77 -15.46 0.19
C PRO A 68 1.54 -16.18 1.32
N ARG A 69 0.93 -16.25 2.51
CA ARG A 69 1.39 -17.13 3.58
C ARG A 69 1.16 -18.60 3.23
#